data_AF-A0A7J7L272-F1
#
_entry.id   AF-A0A7J7L272-F1
#
_cell.length_a   1.000
_cell.length_b   1.000
_cell.length_c   1.000
_cell.angle_alpha   90.00
_cell.angle_beta   90.00
_cell.angle_gamma   90.00
#
_symmetry.space_group_name_H-M   'P 1'
#
loop_
_entity.id
_entity.type
_entity.pdbx_description
1 polymer ?
#
loop_
_entity_poly.entity_id
_entity_poly.type
_entity_poly.pdbx_seq_one_letter_code
_entity_poly.pdbx_strand_id
1 'polypeptide(L)'
;MKYRVEEAHLVATSAGLKEQEAINFLEKKMKNHPAFSYEETVQTAISALQSVLQEDFKPTEIEVGIVRKDNPAFRVLSTEEIDEHLTAISERD
;
A
#
# COMPACT_ATOMS: atom_id res chain seq x y z
N MET A 1 2.81 -26.22 -19.42
CA MET A 1 3.18 -24.80 -19.28
C MET A 1 1.93 -23.96 -19.47
N LYS A 2 1.31 -23.47 -18.38
CA LYS A 2 0.25 -22.46 -18.47
C LYS A 2 0.93 -21.10 -18.44
N TYR A 3 1.07 -20.47 -19.60
CA TYR A 3 1.36 -19.04 -19.64
C TYR A 3 0.04 -18.34 -19.32
N ARG A 4 -0.02 -17.70 -18.14
CA ARG A 4 -1.05 -16.72 -17.84
C ARG A 4 -0.48 -15.37 -18.24
N VAL A 5 -0.89 -14.87 -19.40
CA VAL A 5 -0.74 -13.45 -19.72
C VAL A 5 -1.99 -12.79 -19.14
N GLU A 6 -1.87 -12.26 -17.93
CA GLU A 6 -2.85 -11.27 -17.45
C GLU A 6 -2.40 -9.92 -18.02
N GLU A 7 -3.17 -9.39 -18.97
CA GLU A 7 -3.21 -7.93 -19.19
C GLU A 7 -3.85 -7.30 -17.95
N ALA A 8 -3.13 -7.34 -16.83
CA ALA A 8 -3.50 -6.62 -15.65
C ALA A 8 -3.03 -5.19 -15.88
N HIS A 9 -3.98 -4.27 -16.05
CA HIS A 9 -3.78 -2.88 -15.62
C HIS A 9 -3.51 -2.93 -14.11
N LEU A 10 -2.26 -3.23 -13.73
CA LEU A 10 -1.83 -3.33 -12.34
C LEU A 10 -1.84 -1.92 -11.77
N VAL A 11 -2.96 -1.57 -11.16
CA VAL A 11 -3.10 -0.34 -10.39
C VAL A 11 -2.55 -0.51 -8.95
N ALA A 12 -2.26 -1.74 -8.51
CA ALA A 12 -1.47 -2.07 -7.32
C ALA A 12 -0.86 -3.48 -7.44
N THR A 13 0.28 -3.74 -6.78
CA THR A 13 0.95 -5.05 -6.75
C THR A 13 1.67 -5.26 -5.42
N SER A 14 2.02 -6.51 -5.11
CA SER A 14 2.76 -6.91 -3.91
C SER A 14 3.70 -8.06 -4.26
N ALA A 15 4.79 -8.22 -3.53
CA ALA A 15 5.70 -9.35 -3.71
C ALA A 15 6.06 -9.97 -2.36
N GLY A 16 6.27 -11.29 -2.33
CA GLY A 16 6.71 -12.02 -1.14
C GLY A 16 5.85 -13.25 -0.83
N LEU A 17 6.06 -13.84 0.34
CA LEU A 17 5.44 -15.12 0.73
C LEU A 17 3.90 -15.05 0.78
N LYS A 18 3.34 -13.84 0.98
CA LYS A 18 1.89 -13.58 1.07
C LYS A 18 1.35 -12.71 -0.07
N GLU A 19 2.00 -12.71 -1.23
CA GLU A 19 1.59 -11.93 -2.41
C GLU A 19 0.10 -12.14 -2.80
N GLN A 20 -0.37 -13.40 -2.82
CA GLN A 20 -1.76 -13.67 -3.23
C GLN A 20 -2.80 -13.05 -2.29
N GLU A 21 -2.50 -12.99 -0.99
CA GLU A 21 -3.39 -12.38 0.01
C GLU A 21 -3.42 -10.86 -0.13
N ALA A 22 -2.25 -10.25 -0.35
CA ALA A 22 -2.12 -8.82 -0.58
C ALA A 22 -2.81 -8.37 -1.87
N ILE A 23 -2.66 -9.13 -2.97
CA ILE A 23 -3.40 -8.88 -4.22
C ILE A 23 -4.91 -8.94 -3.98
N ASN A 24 -5.40 -9.96 -3.27
CA ASN A 24 -6.84 -10.09 -2.97
C ASN A 24 -7.37 -8.92 -2.14
N PHE A 25 -6.57 -8.37 -1.21
CA PHE A 25 -6.93 -7.20 -0.42
C PHE A 25 -6.99 -5.94 -1.29
N LEU A 26 -5.96 -5.72 -2.09
CA LEU A 26 -5.85 -4.57 -2.99
C LEU A 26 -6.99 -4.58 -4.03
N GLU A 27 -7.30 -5.71 -4.65
CA GLU A 27 -8.41 -5.82 -5.61
C GLU A 27 -9.76 -5.39 -5.01
N LYS A 28 -10.02 -5.73 -3.75
CA LYS A 28 -11.27 -5.32 -3.06
C LYS A 28 -11.31 -3.81 -2.82
N LYS A 29 -10.20 -3.21 -2.39
CA LYS A 29 -10.12 -1.76 -2.12
C LYS A 29 -10.17 -0.93 -3.41
N MET A 30 -9.48 -1.38 -4.46
CA MET A 30 -9.35 -0.69 -5.74
C MET A 30 -10.63 -0.74 -6.58
N LYS A 31 -11.49 -1.76 -6.40
CA LYS A 31 -12.78 -1.86 -7.09
C LYS A 31 -13.74 -0.70 -6.80
N ASN A 32 -13.59 -0.05 -5.64
CA ASN A 32 -14.54 0.97 -5.17
C ASN A 32 -14.04 2.41 -5.37
N HIS A 33 -12.73 2.63 -5.58
CA HIS A 33 -12.14 3.98 -5.62
C HIS A 33 -11.05 4.08 -6.70
N PRO A 34 -11.39 4.55 -7.91
CA PRO A 34 -10.42 4.67 -9.01
C PRO A 34 -9.46 5.86 -8.87
N ALA A 35 -9.67 6.77 -7.91
CA ALA A 35 -8.81 7.93 -7.68
C ALA A 35 -8.57 8.12 -6.18
N PHE A 36 -7.50 7.51 -5.66
CA PHE A 36 -7.04 7.78 -4.31
C PHE A 36 -6.29 9.11 -4.24
N SER A 37 -6.47 9.84 -3.15
CA SER A 37 -5.53 10.90 -2.78
C SER A 37 -4.17 10.30 -2.40
N TYR A 38 -3.16 11.16 -2.31
CA TYR A 38 -1.82 10.77 -1.87
C TYR A 38 -1.86 10.07 -0.50
N GLU A 39 -2.54 10.65 0.47
CA GLU A 39 -2.62 10.12 1.84
C GLU A 39 -3.36 8.78 1.86
N GLU A 40 -4.49 8.68 1.16
CA GLU A 40 -5.24 7.42 1.08
C GLU A 40 -4.44 6.31 0.39
N THR A 41 -3.61 6.64 -0.60
CA THR A 41 -2.74 5.67 -1.29
C THR A 41 -1.71 5.11 -0.32
N VAL A 42 -1.04 5.97 0.44
CA VAL A 42 -0.05 5.57 1.44
C VAL A 42 -0.70 4.75 2.55
N GLN A 43 -1.81 5.25 3.11
CA GLN A 43 -2.55 4.56 4.16
C GLN A 43 -3.05 3.18 3.69
N THR A 44 -3.61 3.09 2.47
CA THR A 44 -4.08 1.82 1.92
C THR A 44 -2.96 0.82 1.74
N ALA A 45 -1.76 1.26 1.33
CA ALA A 45 -0.60 0.40 1.20
C ALA A 45 -0.14 -0.16 2.56
N ILE A 46 -0.08 0.69 3.59
CA ILE A 46 0.29 0.28 4.95
C ILE A 46 -0.76 -0.67 5.53
N SER A 47 -2.06 -0.33 5.45
CA SER A 47 -3.15 -1.19 5.93
C SER A 47 -3.20 -2.53 5.18
N ALA A 48 -2.88 -2.56 3.88
CA ALA A 48 -2.79 -3.80 3.13
C ALA A 48 -1.69 -4.70 3.71
N LEU A 49 -0.53 -4.14 4.05
CA LEU A 49 0.56 -4.88 4.67
C LEU A 49 0.18 -5.38 6.07
N GLN A 50 -0.41 -4.52 6.91
CA GLN A 50 -0.88 -4.87 8.26
C GLN A 50 -1.94 -5.97 8.22
N SER A 51 -2.90 -5.88 7.31
CA SER A 51 -3.97 -6.89 7.17
C SER A 51 -3.43 -8.25 6.73
N VAL A 52 -2.44 -8.26 5.84
CA VAL A 52 -1.85 -9.50 5.31
C VAL A 52 -0.92 -10.15 6.34
N LEU A 53 -0.16 -9.35 7.07
CA LEU A 53 0.73 -9.83 8.13
C LEU A 53 0.01 -10.06 9.46
N GLN A 54 -1.20 -9.52 9.62
CA GLN A 54 -1.99 -9.52 10.86
C GLN A 54 -1.20 -8.91 12.02
N GLU A 55 -0.48 -7.83 11.73
CA GLU A 55 0.46 -7.18 12.64
C GLU A 55 0.38 -5.67 12.46
N ASP A 56 0.47 -4.95 13.58
CA ASP A 56 0.58 -3.49 13.60
C ASP A 56 2.05 -3.09 13.60
N PHE A 57 2.44 -2.21 12.67
CA PHE A 57 3.82 -1.75 12.57
C PHE A 57 4.05 -0.49 13.38
N LYS A 58 5.25 -0.38 13.94
CA LYS A 58 5.81 0.90 14.39
C LYS A 58 6.40 1.65 13.20
N PRO A 59 6.53 2.99 13.29
CA PRO A 59 7.16 3.79 12.24
C PRO A 59 8.60 3.37 11.91
N THR A 60 9.29 2.72 12.86
CA THR A 60 10.66 2.22 12.70
C THR A 60 10.76 0.83 12.07
N GLU A 61 9.63 0.15 11.87
CA GLU A 61 9.58 -1.25 11.36
C GLU A 61 9.27 -1.32 9.86
N ILE A 62 8.83 -0.20 9.27
CA ILE A 62 8.51 -0.09 7.85
C ILE A 62 9.21 1.11 7.23
N GLU A 63 9.53 0.98 5.94
CA GLU A 63 10.00 2.09 5.12
C GLU A 63 9.03 2.30 3.96
N VAL A 64 8.66 3.57 3.72
CA VAL A 64 7.70 3.92 2.67
C VAL A 64 8.37 4.84 1.67
N GLY A 65 8.48 4.37 0.43
CA GLY A 65 8.96 5.13 -0.71
C GLY A 65 7.81 5.64 -1.58
N ILE A 66 7.85 6.91 -1.96
CA ILE A 66 6.83 7.56 -2.78
C ILE A 66 7.44 8.18 -4.04
N VAL A 67 6.65 8.18 -5.11
CA VAL A 67 6.90 8.93 -6.35
C VAL A 67 5.59 9.56 -6.77
N ARG A 68 5.60 10.86 -7.08
CA ARG A 68 4.38 11.56 -7.49
C ARG A 68 4.53 12.17 -8.89
N LYS A 69 3.42 12.44 -9.56
CA LYS A 69 3.43 13.05 -10.89
C LYS A 69 3.95 14.49 -10.86
N ASP A 70 3.62 15.23 -9.81
CA ASP A 70 4.05 16.61 -9.57
C ASP A 70 5.48 16.71 -9.05
N ASN A 71 5.95 15.67 -8.34
CA ASN A 71 7.35 15.51 -7.96
C ASN A 71 7.84 14.10 -8.31
N PRO A 72 8.44 13.92 -9.51
CA PRO A 72 8.86 12.61 -10.01
C PRO A 72 10.12 12.07 -9.33
N ALA A 73 10.71 12.81 -8.39
CA ALA A 73 11.81 12.31 -7.59
C ALA A 73 11.30 11.26 -6.59
N PHE A 74 11.98 10.11 -6.53
CA PHE A 74 11.75 9.13 -5.47
C PHE A 74 12.17 9.73 -4.13
N ARG A 75 11.23 9.70 -3.17
CA ARG A 75 11.45 10.16 -1.80
C ARG A 75 11.03 9.06 -0.83
N VAL A 76 11.82 8.89 0.23
CA VAL A 76 11.44 8.06 1.38
C VAL A 76 10.79 8.96 2.43
N LEU A 77 9.70 8.50 3.04
CA LEU A 77 9.04 9.20 4.14
C LEU A 77 9.88 9.13 5.42
N SER A 78 9.85 10.19 6.22
CA SER A 78 10.46 10.15 7.55
C SER A 78 9.62 9.30 8.49
N THR A 79 10.21 8.86 9.60
CA THR A 79 9.49 8.13 10.65
C THR A 79 8.33 8.93 11.23
N GLU A 80 8.43 10.26 11.27
CA GLU A 80 7.35 11.14 11.74
C GLU A 80 6.16 11.12 10.77
N GLU A 81 6.41 11.21 9.46
CA GLU A 81 5.36 11.12 8.44
C GLU A 81 4.67 9.73 8.45
N ILE A 82 5.45 8.67 8.68
CA ILE A 82 4.91 7.31 8.80
C ILE A 82 4.03 7.19 10.06
N ASP A 83 4.43 7.79 11.18
CA ASP A 83 3.66 7.80 12.43
C ASP A 83 2.31 8.52 12.29
N GLU A 84 2.29 9.65 11.59
CA GLU A 84 1.06 10.37 11.25
C GLU A 84 0.11 9.49 10.42
N HIS A 85 0.65 8.79 9.41
CA HIS A 85 -0.15 7.87 8.59
C HIS A 85 -0.66 6.66 9.39
N LEU A 86 0.17 6.07 10.25
CA LEU A 86 -0.22 4.96 11.12
C LEU A 86 -1.33 5.36 12.09
N THR A 87 -1.19 6.53 12.72
CA THR A 87 -2.22 7.09 13.61
C THR A 87 -3.54 7.29 12.87
N ALA A 88 -3.50 7.89 11.67
CA ALA A 88 -4.69 8.12 10.86
C ALA A 88 -5.37 6.82 10.37
N ILE A 89 -4.61 5.73 10.19
CA ILE A 89 -5.17 4.39 9.91
C ILE A 89 -5.91 3.89 11.15
N SER A 90 -5.27 3.95 12.32
CA SER A 90 -5.87 3.51 13.58
C SER A 90 -7.13 4.29 13.98
N GLU A 91 -7.27 5.55 13.56
CA GLU A 91 -8.50 6.34 13.78
C GLU A 91 -9.62 6.02 12.78
N ARG A 92 -9.31 5.38 11.64
CA ARG A 92 -10.28 5.00 10.59
C ARG A 92 -10.83 3.58 10.72
N ASP A 93 -10.13 2.69 11.43
CA ASP A 93 -10.59 1.34 11.80
C ASP A 93 -11.48 1.37 13.05
#